data_AF-A0A182S8C0-F1
#
_entry.id   AF-A0A182S8C0-F1
#
_cell.length_a   1.000
_cell.length_b   1.000
_cell.length_c   1.000
_cell.angle_alpha   90.00
_cell.angle_beta   90.00
_cell.angle_gamma   90.00
#
_symmetry.space_group_name_H-M   'P 1'
#
loop_
_entity.id
_entity.type
_entity.pdbx_description
1 polymer ?
#
loop_
_entity_poly.entity_id
_entity_poly.type
_entity_poly.pdbx_seq_one_letter_code
_entity_poly.pdbx_strand_id
1 'polypeptide(L)'
;MGDGWETARRLDRPAVLEVDEAGILQVPGSEWATFQLGALNGCWIECVYVDTLHFRGNFPDNVRVEYASKGDPSVWISLMERKKLGPNQTHEFKATDLLPQAKPASLVRITIAPDGGLSRVRILGTIA
;
A
#
# COMPACT_ATOMS: atom_id res chain seq x y z
N MET A 1 -16.69 -12.03 4.37
CA MET A 1 -15.55 -11.10 4.57
C MET A 1 -15.32 -11.07 6.06
N GLY A 2 -14.12 -11.38 6.53
CA GLY A 2 -13.88 -11.56 7.97
C GLY A 2 -12.41 -11.77 8.34
N ASP A 3 -11.57 -12.10 7.36
CA ASP A 3 -10.12 -12.19 7.53
C ASP A 3 -9.44 -11.17 6.58
N GLY A 4 -8.96 -10.07 7.15
CA GLY A 4 -8.33 -8.95 6.43
C GLY A 4 -8.40 -7.64 7.23
N TRP A 5 -7.82 -6.58 6.66
CA TRP A 5 -7.97 -5.20 7.15
C TRP A 5 -9.03 -4.51 6.30
N GLU A 6 -10.09 -4.00 6.91
CA GLU A 6 -11.17 -3.25 6.25
C GLU A 6 -11.45 -1.96 7.03
N THR A 7 -11.71 -0.88 6.29
CA THR A 7 -11.99 0.45 6.83
C THR A 7 -13.41 0.90 6.51
N ALA A 8 -13.95 1.81 7.31
CA ALA A 8 -15.27 2.37 7.05
C ALA A 8 -15.25 3.22 5.77
N ARG A 9 -16.36 3.22 5.03
CA ARG A 9 -16.52 4.09 3.87
C ARG A 9 -16.42 5.55 4.30
N ARG A 10 -15.66 6.34 3.57
CA ARG A 10 -15.56 7.76 3.83
C ARG A 10 -16.79 8.50 3.33
N LEU A 11 -17.20 9.52 4.09
CA LEU A 11 -18.40 10.32 3.82
C LEU A 11 -18.11 11.58 3.00
N ASP A 12 -16.83 11.91 2.79
CA ASP A 12 -16.36 13.08 2.04
C ASP A 12 -16.19 12.81 0.52
N ARG A 13 -16.83 11.74 0.01
CA ARG A 13 -16.79 11.40 -1.41
C ARG A 13 -17.58 12.42 -2.24
N PRO A 14 -17.00 12.99 -3.32
CA PRO A 14 -17.70 13.92 -4.19
C PRO A 14 -18.83 13.23 -4.97
N ALA A 15 -19.84 14.02 -5.37
CA ALA A 15 -20.98 13.55 -6.14
C ALA A 15 -20.60 13.06 -7.55
N VAL A 16 -19.54 13.66 -8.12
CA VAL A 16 -18.97 13.28 -9.41
C VAL A 16 -17.61 12.64 -9.15
N LEU A 17 -17.42 11.43 -9.68
CA LEU A 17 -16.16 10.70 -9.56
C LEU A 17 -15.33 10.94 -10.82
N GLU A 18 -14.10 11.39 -10.62
CA GLU A 18 -13.12 11.61 -11.68
C GLU A 18 -11.97 10.61 -11.54
N VAL A 19 -11.42 10.21 -12.68
CA VAL A 19 -10.24 9.35 -12.76
C VAL A 19 -9.15 10.06 -13.55
N ASP A 20 -7.90 9.83 -13.19
CA ASP A 20 -6.77 10.30 -13.98
C ASP A 20 -6.48 9.40 -15.20
N GLU A 21 -5.45 9.72 -15.97
CA GLU A 21 -5.02 8.96 -17.14
C GLU A 21 -4.62 7.51 -16.81
N ALA A 22 -4.20 7.23 -15.57
CA ALA A 22 -3.89 5.90 -15.08
C ALA A 22 -5.13 5.15 -14.55
N GLY A 23 -6.32 5.76 -14.64
CA GLY A 23 -7.58 5.23 -14.15
C GLY A 23 -7.72 5.27 -12.64
N ILE A 24 -6.86 6.00 -11.92
CA ILE A 24 -6.89 6.13 -10.46
C ILE A 24 -7.94 7.15 -10.07
N LEU A 25 -8.77 6.78 -9.09
CA LEU A 25 -9.86 7.61 -8.59
C LEU A 25 -9.31 8.84 -7.84
N GLN A 26 -9.75 10.03 -8.25
CA GLN A 26 -9.40 11.31 -7.64
C GLN A 26 -10.43 11.67 -6.57
N VAL A 27 -10.33 11.03 -5.41
CA VAL A 27 -11.21 11.26 -4.25
C VAL A 27 -10.35 11.66 -3.05
N PRO A 28 -10.80 12.61 -2.21
CA PRO A 28 -10.07 13.01 -1.02
C PRO A 28 -9.96 11.87 0.00
N GLY A 29 -8.91 11.94 0.80
CA GLY A 29 -8.69 11.04 1.92
C GLY A 29 -8.02 9.72 1.55
N SER A 30 -7.55 9.06 2.60
CA SER A 30 -6.87 7.77 2.53
C SER A 30 -6.80 7.18 3.93
N GLU A 31 -6.70 5.87 4.00
CA GLU A 31 -6.47 5.12 5.24
C GLU A 31 -5.09 4.46 5.19
N TRP A 32 -4.44 4.29 6.34
CA TRP A 32 -3.12 3.67 6.37
C TRP A 32 -2.92 2.74 7.56
N ALA A 33 -2.03 1.78 7.35
CA ALA A 33 -1.51 0.91 8.39
C ALA A 33 0.02 0.90 8.32
N THR A 34 0.67 0.98 9.48
CA THR A 34 2.12 0.95 9.60
C THR A 34 2.55 -0.34 10.27
N PHE A 35 3.57 -0.97 9.68
CA PHE A 35 4.09 -2.26 10.10
C PHE A 35 5.58 -2.14 10.38
N GLN A 36 6.04 -2.73 11.48
CA GLN A 36 7.45 -2.93 11.75
C GLN A 36 7.90 -4.24 11.10
N LEU A 37 8.96 -4.18 10.30
CA LEU A 37 9.57 -5.38 9.73
C LEU A 37 10.34 -6.15 10.81
N GLY A 38 10.30 -7.48 10.74
CA GLY A 38 11.02 -8.35 11.69
C GLY A 38 12.54 -8.36 11.51
N ALA A 39 13.07 -7.80 10.42
CA ALA A 39 14.50 -7.73 10.14
C ALA A 39 15.19 -6.69 11.03
N LEU A 40 16.07 -7.12 11.94
CA LEU A 40 16.70 -6.25 12.96
C LEU A 40 17.58 -5.13 12.38
N ASN A 41 18.24 -5.40 11.25
CA ASN A 41 19.11 -4.47 10.54
C ASN A 41 18.39 -3.73 9.39
N GLY A 42 17.11 -4.03 9.18
CA GLY A 42 16.32 -3.55 8.06
C GLY A 42 16.33 -4.49 6.85
N CYS A 43 15.58 -4.11 5.83
CA CYS A 43 15.29 -4.92 4.65
C CYS A 43 15.43 -4.08 3.35
N TRP A 44 16.09 -4.65 2.35
CA TRP A 44 16.04 -4.19 0.97
C TRP A 44 14.85 -4.88 0.30
N ILE A 45 13.76 -4.15 0.15
CA ILE A 45 12.48 -4.61 -0.38
C ILE A 45 12.60 -4.75 -1.90
N GLU A 46 12.34 -5.95 -2.38
CA GLU A 46 12.46 -6.33 -3.79
C GLU A 46 11.09 -6.58 -4.43
N CYS A 47 10.11 -6.95 -3.62
CA CYS A 47 8.75 -7.24 -4.08
C CYS A 47 7.71 -6.92 -3.02
N VAL A 48 6.60 -6.34 -3.45
CA VAL A 48 5.42 -6.05 -2.62
C VAL A 48 4.21 -6.79 -3.19
N TYR A 49 3.57 -7.61 -2.37
CA TYR A 49 2.28 -8.19 -2.69
C TYR A 49 1.16 -7.46 -1.95
N VAL A 50 0.10 -7.12 -2.67
CA VAL A 50 -1.14 -6.57 -2.12
C VAL A 50 -2.31 -7.44 -2.57
N ASP A 51 -2.90 -8.17 -1.63
CA ASP A 51 -4.01 -9.08 -1.90
C ASP A 51 -5.34 -8.39 -1.57
N THR A 52 -6.26 -8.42 -2.52
CA THR A 52 -7.66 -7.99 -2.37
C THR A 52 -8.62 -9.19 -2.38
N LEU A 53 -8.11 -10.39 -2.11
CA LEU A 53 -8.89 -11.62 -2.13
C LEU A 53 -10.11 -11.49 -1.22
N HIS A 54 -11.26 -11.96 -1.70
CA HIS A 54 -12.58 -11.84 -1.06
C HIS A 54 -13.20 -10.43 -1.04
N PHE A 55 -12.44 -9.37 -1.33
CA PHE A 55 -12.94 -8.00 -1.50
C PHE A 55 -13.36 -7.77 -2.97
N ARG A 56 -14.64 -8.04 -3.27
CA ARG A 56 -15.17 -7.97 -4.66
C ARG A 56 -15.79 -6.62 -5.02
N GLY A 57 -16.22 -5.83 -4.04
CA GLY A 57 -16.89 -4.55 -4.28
C GLY A 57 -16.50 -3.43 -3.31
N ASN A 58 -15.62 -3.73 -2.35
CA ASN A 58 -15.13 -2.84 -1.31
C ASN A 58 -13.61 -2.99 -1.12
N PHE A 59 -12.90 -3.41 -2.16
CA PHE A 59 -11.45 -3.26 -2.24
C PHE A 59 -11.13 -1.77 -2.45
N PRO A 60 -9.96 -1.29 -1.99
CA PRO A 60 -9.56 0.08 -2.25
C PRO A 60 -9.23 0.30 -3.72
N ASP A 61 -9.41 1.53 -4.19
CA ASP A 61 -9.17 1.89 -5.58
C ASP A 61 -7.69 1.78 -5.95
N ASN A 62 -6.83 2.27 -5.05
CA ASN A 62 -5.39 2.29 -5.24
C ASN A 62 -4.65 2.12 -3.91
N VAL A 63 -3.38 1.77 -4.02
CA VAL A 63 -2.44 1.65 -2.91
C VAL A 63 -1.15 2.36 -3.24
N ARG A 64 -0.51 2.94 -2.24
CA ARG A 64 0.89 3.38 -2.29
C ARG A 64 1.63 2.81 -1.09
N VAL A 65 2.95 2.71 -1.23
CA VAL A 65 3.80 2.16 -0.17
C VAL A 65 4.95 3.11 0.12
N GLU A 66 5.18 3.34 1.40
CA GLU A 66 6.29 4.13 1.91
C GLU A 66 7.07 3.31 2.92
N TYR A 67 8.33 3.65 3.14
CA TYR A 67 9.17 3.02 4.15
C TYR A 67 9.88 4.07 4.99
N ALA A 68 10.31 3.66 6.18
CA ALA A 68 11.23 4.42 7.01
C ALA A 68 12.38 3.51 7.46
N SER A 69 13.56 4.09 7.61
CA SER A 69 14.75 3.38 8.10
C SER A 69 14.83 3.41 9.62
N LYS A 70 15.60 2.49 10.21
CA LYS A 70 15.72 2.36 11.67
C LYS A 70 16.32 3.61 12.33
N GLY A 71 17.24 4.28 11.63
CA GLY A 71 17.86 5.51 12.13
C GLY A 71 16.92 6.71 12.14
N ASP A 72 15.93 6.72 11.24
CA ASP A 72 15.03 7.86 11.02
C ASP A 72 13.55 7.39 10.89
N PRO A 73 12.93 6.81 11.93
CA PRO A 73 11.62 6.16 11.83
C PRO A 73 10.46 7.14 11.56
N SER A 74 10.67 8.45 11.75
CA SER A 74 9.68 9.49 11.46
C SER A 74 9.73 10.00 10.01
N VAL A 75 10.79 9.66 9.26
CA VAL A 75 10.98 10.12 7.88
C VAL A 75 10.50 9.04 6.93
N TRP A 76 9.36 9.29 6.29
CA TRP A 76 8.76 8.40 5.32
C TRP A 76 9.24 8.70 3.91
N ILE A 77 9.74 7.68 3.22
CA ILE A 77 10.27 7.73 1.86
C ILE A 77 9.36 6.89 0.97
N SER A 78 9.00 7.40 -0.21
CA SER A 78 8.19 6.65 -1.18
C SER A 78 8.95 5.41 -1.66
N LEU A 79 8.33 4.24 -1.51
CA LEU A 79 8.80 2.98 -2.10
C LEU A 79 8.06 2.68 -3.41
N MET A 80 6.78 3.02 -3.46
CA MET A 80 5.90 2.75 -4.59
C MET A 80 4.87 3.86 -4.66
N GLU A 81 4.78 4.52 -5.81
CA GLU A 81 3.73 5.50 -6.09
C GLU A 81 2.34 4.85 -6.10
N ARG A 82 1.28 5.64 -6.29
CA ARG A 82 -0.07 5.10 -6.34
C ARG A 82 -0.20 4.11 -7.49
N LYS A 83 -0.61 2.88 -7.19
CA LYS A 83 -0.91 1.83 -8.16
C LYS A 83 -2.37 1.44 -8.03
N LYS A 84 -3.04 1.32 -9.18
CA LYS A 84 -4.43 0.87 -9.28
C LYS A 84 -4.55 -0.57 -8.77
N LEU A 85 -5.62 -0.85 -8.03
CA LEU A 85 -5.99 -2.19 -7.61
C LEU A 85 -7.27 -2.66 -8.31
N GLY A 86 -7.39 -3.97 -8.44
CA GLY A 86 -8.56 -4.68 -8.93
C GLY A 86 -9.24 -5.53 -7.85
N PRO A 87 -10.47 -5.99 -8.09
CA PRO A 87 -11.22 -6.82 -7.15
C PRO A 87 -10.67 -8.24 -7.06
N ASN A 88 -10.66 -8.81 -5.85
CA ASN A 88 -10.51 -10.25 -5.62
C ASN A 88 -9.29 -10.88 -6.32
N GLN A 89 -8.14 -10.20 -6.27
CA GLN A 89 -6.91 -10.66 -6.89
C GLN A 89 -5.67 -10.32 -6.05
N THR A 90 -4.57 -11.01 -6.35
CA THR A 90 -3.23 -10.69 -5.87
C THR A 90 -2.56 -9.75 -6.83
N HIS A 91 -1.99 -8.65 -6.31
CA HIS A 91 -1.18 -7.71 -7.05
C HIS A 91 0.27 -7.90 -6.65
N GLU A 92 1.14 -8.11 -7.63
CA GLU A 92 2.58 -8.24 -7.45
C GLU A 92 3.26 -6.99 -8.05
N PHE A 93 4.02 -6.27 -7.23
CA PHE A 93 4.79 -5.10 -7.63
C PHE A 93 6.27 -5.35 -7.42
N LYS A 94 7.08 -5.20 -8.47
CA LYS A 94 8.52 -5.49 -8.47
C LYS A 94 9.26 -4.62 -9.47
N ALA A 95 10.59 -4.61 -9.39
CA ALA A 95 11.48 -3.95 -10.34
C ALA A 95 11.04 -2.50 -10.64
N THR A 96 10.52 -2.24 -11.84
CA THR A 96 10.11 -0.90 -12.28
C THR A 96 8.93 -0.30 -11.52
N ASP A 97 8.19 -1.09 -10.74
CA ASP A 97 7.14 -0.57 -9.86
C ASP A 97 7.69 0.07 -8.59
N LEU A 98 8.92 -0.28 -8.19
CA LEU A 98 9.53 0.16 -6.95
C LEU A 98 10.57 1.25 -7.21
N LEU A 99 10.54 2.28 -6.36
CA LEU A 99 11.55 3.32 -6.33
C LEU A 99 12.81 2.81 -5.58
N PRO A 100 14.01 3.25 -5.99
CA PRO A 100 15.24 2.85 -5.32
C PRO A 100 15.24 3.22 -3.83
N GLN A 101 15.65 2.28 -2.98
CA GLN A 101 15.83 2.54 -1.56
C GLN A 101 17.19 3.21 -1.31
N ALA A 102 17.19 4.29 -0.53
CA ALA A 102 18.42 4.93 -0.07
C ALA A 102 18.99 4.25 1.19
N LYS A 103 18.13 3.61 1.99
CA LYS A 103 18.47 2.91 3.24
C LYS A 103 17.60 1.64 3.37
N PRO A 104 18.06 0.61 4.11
CA PRO A 104 17.22 -0.53 4.48
C PRO A 104 15.97 -0.08 5.24
N ALA A 105 14.82 -0.64 4.88
CA ALA A 105 13.54 -0.37 5.52
C ALA A 105 13.44 -1.11 6.86
N SER A 106 12.95 -0.43 7.90
CA SER A 106 12.57 -1.05 9.17
C SER A 106 11.06 -0.93 9.45
N LEU A 107 10.44 0.12 8.91
CA LEU A 107 9.00 0.32 8.94
C LEU A 107 8.48 0.40 7.51
N VAL A 108 7.27 -0.08 7.30
CA VAL A 108 6.53 0.07 6.04
C VAL A 108 5.15 0.64 6.35
N ARG A 109 4.71 1.62 5.56
CA ARG A 109 3.36 2.17 5.61
C ARG A 109 2.64 1.81 4.32
N ILE A 110 1.52 1.12 4.46
CA ILE A 110 0.59 0.81 3.39
C ILE A 110 -0.53 1.83 3.47
N THR A 111 -0.69 2.65 2.42
CA THR A 111 -1.79 3.61 2.33
C THR A 111 -2.73 3.19 1.22
N ILE A 112 -4.01 3.01 1.57
CA ILE A 112 -5.08 2.72 0.62
C ILE A 112 -5.93 3.98 0.42
N ALA A 113 -6.49 4.15 -0.78
CA ALA A 113 -7.37 5.28 -1.05
C ALA A 113 -8.60 4.88 -1.89
N PRO A 114 -9.76 5.51 -1.65
CA PRO A 114 -10.04 6.40 -0.50
C PRO A 114 -10.25 5.63 0.82
N ASP A 115 -10.79 4.42 0.71
CA ASP A 115 -11.13 3.48 1.77
C ASP A 115 -11.27 2.07 1.16
N GLY A 116 -11.55 1.06 1.98
CA GLY A 116 -11.81 -0.31 1.54
C GLY A 116 -11.08 -1.34 2.38
N GLY A 117 -10.91 -2.53 1.83
CA GLY A 117 -10.20 -3.61 2.50
C GLY A 117 -9.20 -4.40 1.67
N LEU A 118 -8.16 -4.85 2.37
CA LEU A 118 -7.10 -5.73 1.88
C LEU A 118 -7.13 -7.03 2.67
N SER A 119 -6.94 -8.16 2.01
CA SER A 119 -6.83 -9.44 2.70
C SER A 119 -5.44 -9.61 3.32
N ARG A 120 -4.37 -9.33 2.54
CA ARG A 120 -2.98 -9.50 2.97
C ARG A 120 -2.06 -8.50 2.29
N VAL A 121 -0.95 -8.21 2.96
CA VAL A 121 0.22 -7.55 2.38
C VAL A 121 1.43 -8.42 2.67
N ARG A 122 2.31 -8.60 1.68
CA ARG A 122 3.61 -9.26 1.88
C ARG A 122 4.72 -8.34 1.39
N ILE A 123 5.74 -8.16 2.22
CA ILE A 123 6.95 -7.39 1.89
C ILE A 123 8.08 -8.40 1.80
N LEU A 124 8.59 -8.63 0.59
CA LEU A 124 9.70 -9.55 0.35
C LEU A 124 10.95 -8.77 -0.02
N GLY A 125 12.09 -9.28 0.42
CA GLY A 125 13.37 -8.63 0.23
C GLY A 125 14.50 -9.36 0.91
N THR A 126 15.67 -8.76 0.86
CA THR A 126 16.90 -9.26 1.48
C THR A 126 17.21 -8.51 2.77
N ILE A 127 17.66 -9.23 3.80
CA ILE A 127 18.06 -8.63 5.08
C ILE A 127 19.37 -7.88 4.89
N ALA A 128 19.48 -6.68 5.47
CA ALA A 128 20.68 -5.85 5.42
C ALA A 128 21.80 -6.29 6.39
#